data_AF-A0A961HTP8-F1
#
_entry.id   AF-A0A961HTP8-F1
#
_cell.length_a   1.000
_cell.length_b   1.000
_cell.length_c   1.000
_cell.angle_alpha   90.00
_cell.angle_beta   90.00
_cell.angle_gamma   90.00
#
_symmetry.space_group_name_H-M   'P 1'
#
loop_
_entity.id
_entity.type
_entity.pdbx_description
1 polymer ?
#
loop_
_entity_poly.entity_id
_entity_poly.type
_entity_poly.pdbx_seq_one_letter_code
_entity_poly.pdbx_strand_id
1 'polypeptide(L)'
;AGENPNLYYLIAGITFVATLSVVSGLERGIVWLSNLNIALGTALLLFVFFAGPDTLHLLRSFVQNTGDYLQSLITLTFWNAAYKQDASWQKNWTLFYWAWWISWAPFVGIFVARISRGRTIREFILGVLLVPTLLTFFWLTVFGNTALYMDLREGIDLTSIVSETTRIPEALYVVLEHMPLSTVTSLVATIVIASYFVTSSDSGSLVIDIITAGGHQDPPLAQRLFWALMEGAVAAVLLFAGGLSALQTAAITTALPMTIVLIFVCWGLVRALRDEKFDYRHHPRPRDLDADEKQ
;
A
#
# COMPACT_ATOMS: atom_id res chain seq x y z
N ALA A 1 -20.37 13.63 -15.68
CA ALA A 1 -19.64 12.41 -15.30
C ALA A 1 -19.77 11.44 -16.46
N GLY A 2 -18.78 11.39 -17.35
CA GLY A 2 -18.81 10.51 -18.51
C GLY A 2 -18.65 9.07 -18.05
N GLU A 3 -19.66 8.25 -18.28
CA GLU A 3 -19.60 6.81 -18.05
C GLU A 3 -18.49 6.23 -18.93
N ASN A 4 -17.42 5.72 -18.32
CA ASN A 4 -16.44 4.87 -18.99
C ASN A 4 -16.80 3.41 -18.68
N PRO A 5 -17.64 2.74 -19.49
CA PRO A 5 -18.03 1.35 -19.24
C PRO A 5 -16.83 0.40 -19.12
N ASN A 6 -15.69 0.78 -19.71
CA ASN A 6 -14.41 0.11 -19.60
C ASN A 6 -13.92 -0.06 -18.16
N LEU A 7 -14.21 0.89 -17.25
CA LEU A 7 -13.79 0.79 -15.86
C LEU A 7 -14.53 -0.35 -15.13
N TYR A 8 -15.83 -0.53 -15.41
CA TYR A 8 -16.60 -1.63 -14.82
C TYR A 8 -16.15 -2.99 -15.34
N TYR A 9 -15.85 -3.09 -16.63
CA TYR A 9 -15.27 -4.32 -17.20
C TYR A 9 -13.91 -4.64 -16.59
N LEU A 10 -13.11 -3.62 -16.29
CA LEU A 10 -11.80 -3.78 -15.65
C LEU A 10 -11.95 -4.21 -14.18
N ILE A 11 -12.84 -3.60 -13.40
CA ILE A 11 -13.14 -4.03 -12.03
C ILE A 11 -13.71 -5.44 -12.01
N ALA A 12 -14.68 -5.74 -12.88
CA ALA A 12 -15.28 -7.08 -12.99
C ALA A 12 -14.23 -8.13 -13.38
N GLY A 13 -13.36 -7.81 -14.34
CA GLY A 13 -12.26 -8.68 -14.77
C GLY A 13 -11.25 -8.93 -13.65
N ILE A 14 -10.80 -7.88 -12.96
CA ILE A 14 -9.84 -8.01 -11.85
C ILE A 14 -10.47 -8.76 -10.68
N THR A 15 -11.72 -8.44 -10.32
CA THR A 15 -12.47 -9.15 -9.26
C THR A 15 -12.65 -10.62 -9.60
N PHE A 16 -12.94 -10.93 -10.87
CA PHE A 16 -13.04 -12.30 -11.36
C PHE A 16 -11.70 -13.05 -11.25
N VAL A 17 -10.59 -12.43 -11.67
CA VAL A 17 -9.25 -13.02 -11.53
C VAL A 17 -8.87 -13.21 -10.05
N ALA A 18 -9.19 -12.25 -9.19
CA ALA A 18 -8.98 -12.37 -7.74
C ALA A 18 -9.83 -13.52 -7.15
N THR A 19 -11.09 -13.62 -7.55
CA THR A 19 -11.98 -14.72 -7.13
C THR A 19 -11.44 -16.06 -7.60
N LEU A 20 -10.96 -16.18 -8.85
CA LEU A 20 -10.31 -17.39 -9.34
C LEU A 20 -9.04 -17.72 -8.57
N SER A 21 -8.24 -16.71 -8.19
CA SER A 21 -7.07 -16.89 -7.31
C SER A 21 -7.49 -17.52 -5.98
N VAL A 22 -8.54 -17.00 -5.35
CA VAL A 22 -9.10 -17.54 -4.09
C VAL A 22 -9.62 -18.97 -4.26
N VAL A 23 -10.46 -19.22 -5.29
CA VAL A 23 -11.07 -20.54 -5.56
C VAL A 23 -10.00 -21.60 -5.85
N SER A 24 -8.95 -21.23 -6.59
CA SER A 24 -7.92 -22.18 -6.99
C SER A 24 -7.09 -22.72 -5.83
N GLY A 25 -7.21 -22.14 -4.63
CA GLY A 25 -6.44 -22.58 -3.45
C GLY A 25 -4.93 -22.58 -3.69
N LEU A 26 -4.47 -21.85 -4.70
CA LEU A 26 -3.10 -21.87 -5.17
C LEU A 26 -2.26 -21.02 -4.21
N GLU A 27 -1.93 -21.56 -3.04
CA GLU A 27 -0.85 -21.02 -2.20
C GLU A 27 0.41 -20.79 -3.05
N ARG A 28 0.66 -21.69 -4.01
CA ARG A 28 1.73 -21.55 -5.01
C ARG A 28 1.50 -20.41 -6.01
N GLY A 29 0.26 -20.16 -6.40
CA GLY A 29 -0.11 -19.11 -7.36
C GLY A 29 0.00 -17.72 -6.77
N ILE A 30 -0.38 -17.53 -5.51
CA ILE A 30 -0.20 -16.25 -4.79
C ILE A 30 1.29 -15.95 -4.63
N VAL A 31 2.09 -16.94 -4.23
CA VAL A 31 3.55 -16.77 -4.12
C VAL A 31 4.18 -16.46 -5.48
N TRP A 32 3.75 -17.16 -6.55
CA TRP A 32 4.24 -16.89 -7.91
C TRP A 32 3.84 -15.49 -8.40
N LEU A 33 2.57 -15.09 -8.22
CA LEU A 33 2.07 -13.78 -8.62
C LEU A 33 2.75 -12.67 -7.83
N SER A 34 2.93 -12.85 -6.51
CA SER A 34 3.66 -11.91 -5.65
C SER A 34 5.12 -11.76 -6.08
N ASN A 35 5.82 -12.87 -6.38
CA ASN A 35 7.20 -12.84 -6.88
C ASN A 35 7.29 -12.17 -8.25
N LEU A 36 6.33 -12.44 -9.15
CA LEU A 36 6.21 -11.78 -10.45
C LEU A 36 6.00 -10.27 -10.27
N ASN A 37 5.16 -9.85 -9.32
CA ASN A 37 4.88 -8.43 -9.06
C ASN A 37 6.12 -7.70 -8.57
N ILE A 38 6.86 -8.30 -7.63
CA ILE A 38 8.12 -7.74 -7.14
C ILE A 38 9.14 -7.65 -8.29
N ALA A 39 9.25 -8.69 -9.12
CA ALA A 39 10.17 -8.70 -10.25
C ALA A 39 9.82 -7.64 -11.30
N LEU A 40 8.56 -7.58 -11.73
CA LEU A 40 8.09 -6.61 -12.73
C LEU A 40 8.12 -5.18 -12.19
N GLY A 41 7.72 -4.96 -10.93
CA GLY A 41 7.78 -3.66 -10.28
C GLY A 41 9.21 -3.17 -10.12
N THR A 42 10.15 -4.05 -9.75
CA THR A 42 11.58 -3.72 -9.68
C THR A 42 12.15 -3.45 -11.07
N ALA A 43 11.79 -4.25 -12.07
CA ALA A 43 12.22 -4.04 -13.45
C ALA A 43 11.71 -2.69 -13.99
N LEU A 44 10.46 -2.33 -13.71
CA LEU A 44 9.89 -1.03 -14.09
C LEU A 44 10.60 0.12 -13.36
N LEU A 45 10.84 0.00 -12.06
CA LEU A 45 11.60 0.99 -11.28
C LEU A 45 13.00 1.21 -11.84
N LEU A 46 13.74 0.12 -12.09
CA LEU A 46 15.09 0.18 -12.66
C LEU A 46 15.07 0.74 -14.09
N PHE A 47 14.06 0.38 -14.89
CA PHE A 47 13.86 0.96 -16.21
C PHE A 47 13.71 2.47 -16.11
N VAL A 48 12.80 2.99 -15.27
CA VAL A 48 12.60 4.43 -15.14
C VAL A 48 13.86 5.13 -14.59
N PHE A 49 14.57 4.48 -13.67
CA PHE A 49 15.82 5.01 -13.11
C PHE A 49 16.96 5.16 -14.14
N PHE A 50 17.07 4.23 -15.09
CA PHE A 50 18.12 4.27 -16.11
C PHE A 50 17.71 4.94 -17.42
N ALA A 51 16.44 4.85 -17.81
CA ALA A 51 15.90 5.40 -19.05
C ALA A 51 15.21 6.76 -18.89
N GLY A 52 15.03 7.23 -17.65
CA GLY A 52 14.49 8.55 -17.33
C GLY A 52 15.50 9.67 -17.53
N PRO A 53 15.40 10.76 -16.75
CA PRO A 53 16.41 11.81 -16.74
C PRO A 53 17.77 11.24 -16.31
N ASP A 54 18.84 12.01 -16.52
CA ASP A 54 20.20 11.62 -16.13
C ASP A 54 20.21 10.91 -14.76
N THR A 55 20.68 9.67 -14.70
CA THR A 55 20.66 8.87 -13.45
C THR A 55 21.33 9.61 -12.28
N LEU A 56 22.33 10.44 -12.57
CA LEU A 56 22.96 11.32 -11.59
C LEU A 56 22.01 12.39 -11.02
N HIS A 57 21.07 12.91 -11.82
CA HIS A 57 20.01 13.79 -11.34
C HIS A 57 19.14 13.06 -10.31
N LEU A 58 18.67 11.84 -10.60
CA LEU A 58 17.83 11.07 -9.67
C LEU A 58 18.58 10.73 -8.37
N LEU A 59 19.86 10.38 -8.44
CA LEU A 59 20.69 10.14 -7.25
C LEU A 59 20.88 11.40 -6.39
N ARG A 60 21.11 12.56 -7.02
CA ARG A 60 21.19 13.84 -6.30
C ARG A 60 19.86 14.20 -5.67
N SER A 61 18.77 14.04 -6.42
CA SER A 61 17.40 14.27 -5.94
C SER A 61 17.06 13.36 -4.77
N PHE A 62 17.49 12.10 -4.77
CA PHE A 62 17.25 11.18 -3.65
C PHE A 62 17.88 11.69 -2.35
N VAL A 63 19.15 12.12 -2.42
CA VAL A 63 19.85 12.70 -1.25
C VAL A 63 19.17 13.97 -0.79
N GLN A 64 18.81 14.86 -1.73
CA GLN A 64 18.15 16.13 -1.41
C GLN A 64 16.77 15.92 -0.79
N ASN A 65 15.89 15.15 -1.44
CA ASN A 65 14.54 14.83 -0.95
C ASN A 65 14.57 14.22 0.46
N THR A 66 15.55 13.34 0.72
CA THR A 66 15.73 12.73 2.05
C THR A 66 16.12 13.79 3.09
N GLY A 67 17.06 14.68 2.77
CA GLY A 67 17.45 15.78 3.64
C GLY A 67 16.29 16.75 3.93
N ASP A 68 15.54 17.11 2.89
CA ASP A 68 14.41 18.03 2.97
C ASP A 68 13.27 17.45 3.83
N TYR A 69 13.00 16.14 3.72
CA TYR A 69 12.05 15.45 4.58
C TYR A 69 12.49 15.48 6.05
N LEU A 70 13.76 15.15 6.33
CA LEU A 70 14.29 15.15 7.70
C LEU A 70 14.25 16.55 8.32
N GLN A 71 14.54 17.59 7.54
CA GLN A 71 14.44 18.98 7.98
C GLN A 71 12.98 19.38 8.28
N SER A 72 12.05 18.92 7.46
CA SER A 72 10.63 19.32 7.54
C SER A 72 9.80 18.45 8.47
N LEU A 73 10.35 17.36 9.01
CA LEU A 73 9.62 16.33 9.74
C LEU A 73 8.76 16.90 10.87
N ILE A 74 9.35 17.74 11.74
CA ILE A 74 8.65 18.32 12.88
C ILE A 74 7.51 19.23 12.38
N THR A 75 7.80 20.12 11.43
CA THR A 75 6.80 21.05 10.89
C THR A 75 5.63 20.32 10.23
N LEU A 76 5.89 19.30 9.42
CA LEU A 76 4.86 18.50 8.76
C LEU A 76 4.03 17.68 9.77
N THR A 77 4.66 17.19 10.84
CA THR A 77 3.97 16.41 11.89
C THR A 77 2.91 17.25 12.61
N PHE A 78 3.18 18.53 12.87
CA PHE A 78 2.27 19.41 13.62
C PHE A 78 1.45 20.36 12.72
N TRP A 79 1.53 20.22 11.40
CA TRP A 79 0.80 21.10 10.50
C TRP A 79 -0.69 20.79 10.54
N ASN A 80 -1.46 21.70 11.16
CA ASN A 80 -2.91 21.54 11.34
C ASN A 80 -3.79 22.58 10.63
N ALA A 81 -3.22 23.28 9.63
CA ALA A 81 -3.90 24.33 8.86
C ALA A 81 -4.65 25.41 9.69
N ALA A 82 -4.37 25.54 11.00
CA ALA A 82 -5.18 26.33 11.94
C ALA A 82 -5.25 27.83 11.62
N TYR A 83 -4.27 28.34 10.87
CA TYR A 83 -4.17 29.73 10.46
C TYR A 83 -4.48 29.95 8.97
N LYS A 84 -4.81 28.89 8.22
CA LYS A 84 -5.22 28.97 6.82
C LYS A 84 -6.75 28.88 6.75
N GLN A 85 -7.35 29.70 5.90
CA GLN A 85 -8.81 29.73 5.70
C GLN A 85 -9.32 28.49 4.96
N ASP A 86 -8.44 27.84 4.19
CA ASP A 86 -8.72 26.58 3.49
C ASP A 86 -7.82 25.45 3.99
N ALA A 87 -8.45 24.41 4.56
CA ALA A 87 -7.82 23.17 5.01
C ALA A 87 -7.97 22.02 3.99
N SER A 88 -8.44 22.30 2.77
CA SER A 88 -8.67 21.31 1.71
C SER A 88 -7.45 20.44 1.42
N TRP A 89 -6.25 21.04 1.37
CA TRP A 89 -5.01 20.31 1.13
C TRP A 89 -4.73 19.27 2.23
N GLN A 90 -4.89 19.66 3.50
CA GLN A 90 -4.68 18.75 4.61
C GLN A 90 -5.69 17.58 4.58
N LYS A 91 -6.96 17.87 4.25
CA LYS A 91 -8.00 16.86 4.10
C LYS A 91 -7.70 15.87 2.99
N ASN A 92 -7.35 16.36 1.80
CA ASN A 92 -7.22 15.53 0.60
C ASN A 92 -5.94 14.69 0.57
N TRP A 93 -4.92 15.09 1.34
CA TRP A 93 -3.62 14.41 1.38
C TRP A 93 -3.30 13.85 2.76
N THR A 94 -2.97 14.71 3.72
CA THR A 94 -2.46 14.29 5.03
C THR A 94 -3.47 13.44 5.80
N LEU A 95 -4.71 13.93 5.98
CA LEU A 95 -5.75 13.21 6.70
C LEU A 95 -6.21 11.96 5.95
N PHE A 96 -6.28 12.03 4.62
CA PHE A 96 -6.60 10.86 3.79
C PHE A 96 -5.57 9.74 3.98
N TYR A 97 -4.27 10.02 3.86
CA TYR A 97 -3.24 8.99 4.03
C TYR A 97 -3.19 8.48 5.48
N TRP A 98 -3.32 9.34 6.50
CA TRP A 98 -3.45 8.88 7.88
C TRP A 98 -4.62 7.91 8.05
N ALA A 99 -5.79 8.27 7.53
CA ALA A 99 -6.97 7.42 7.60
C ALA A 99 -6.78 6.09 6.86
N TRP A 100 -6.20 6.13 5.66
CA TRP A 100 -5.88 4.94 4.89
C TRP A 100 -4.95 4.00 5.68
N TRP A 101 -3.83 4.51 6.18
CA TRP A 101 -2.89 3.66 6.92
C TRP A 101 -3.49 3.09 8.21
N ILE A 102 -4.31 3.87 8.92
CA ILE A 102 -5.02 3.41 10.12
C ILE A 102 -6.03 2.30 9.79
N SER A 103 -6.81 2.44 8.72
CA SER A 103 -7.78 1.41 8.33
C SER A 103 -7.11 0.11 7.88
N TRP A 104 -5.90 0.18 7.32
CA TRP A 104 -5.09 -0.97 6.90
C TRP A 104 -4.24 -1.59 8.02
N ALA A 105 -4.10 -0.92 9.17
CA ALA A 105 -3.22 -1.36 10.24
C ALA A 105 -3.49 -2.79 10.75
N PRO A 106 -4.74 -3.27 10.93
CA PRO A 106 -5.00 -4.65 11.37
C PRO A 106 -4.51 -5.68 10.34
N PHE A 107 -4.76 -5.42 9.07
CA PHE A 107 -4.35 -6.28 7.95
C PHE A 107 -2.82 -6.41 7.89
N VAL A 108 -2.13 -5.27 7.82
CA VAL A 108 -0.67 -5.22 7.74
C VAL A 108 -0.05 -5.77 9.03
N GLY A 109 -0.61 -5.45 10.19
CA GLY A 109 -0.11 -5.88 11.49
C GLY A 109 -0.07 -7.40 11.63
N ILE A 110 -1.14 -8.10 11.26
CA ILE A 110 -1.19 -9.58 11.30
C ILE A 110 -0.17 -10.17 10.32
N PHE A 111 -0.11 -9.66 9.09
CA PHE A 111 0.84 -10.15 8.08
C PHE A 111 2.29 -10.00 8.55
N VAL A 112 2.67 -8.80 8.99
CA VAL A 112 4.03 -8.49 9.43
C VAL A 112 4.37 -9.29 10.70
N ALA A 113 3.43 -9.51 11.61
CA ALA A 113 3.63 -10.37 12.78
C ALA A 113 3.97 -11.82 12.40
N ARG A 114 3.24 -12.40 11.42
CA ARG A 114 3.47 -13.79 10.98
C ARG A 114 4.85 -14.01 10.38
N ILE A 115 5.32 -13.10 9.53
CA ILE A 115 6.65 -13.20 8.90
C ILE A 115 7.80 -12.81 9.84
N SER A 116 7.50 -12.29 11.03
CA SER A 116 8.48 -11.81 12.00
C SER A 116 8.69 -12.76 13.20
N ARG A 117 8.17 -14.00 13.13
CA ARG A 117 8.37 -15.01 14.19
C ARG A 117 9.87 -15.22 14.45
N GLY A 118 10.25 -15.16 15.73
CA GLY A 118 11.64 -15.35 16.17
C GLY A 118 12.57 -14.14 16.03
N ARG A 119 12.05 -12.96 15.66
CA ARG A 119 12.80 -11.69 15.67
C ARG A 119 12.72 -11.01 17.04
N THR A 120 13.78 -10.31 17.43
CA THR A 120 13.69 -9.41 18.58
C THR A 120 12.80 -8.21 18.26
N ILE A 121 12.18 -7.59 19.28
CA ILE A 121 11.36 -6.37 19.10
C ILE A 121 12.16 -5.26 18.39
N ARG A 122 13.46 -5.14 18.69
CA ARG A 122 14.32 -4.14 18.06
C ARG A 122 14.52 -4.39 16.57
N GLU A 123 14.85 -5.62 16.18
CA GLU A 123 15.02 -6.00 14.77
C GLU A 123 13.72 -5.83 14.01
N PHE A 124 12.59 -6.21 14.62
CA PHE A 124 11.25 -6.02 14.07
C PHE A 124 10.98 -4.54 13.78
N ILE A 125 11.12 -3.66 14.78
CA ILE A 125 10.84 -2.23 14.62
C ILE A 125 11.74 -1.61 13.54
N LEU A 126 13.05 -1.88 13.60
CA LEU A 126 13.99 -1.31 12.63
C LEU A 126 13.74 -1.82 11.21
N GLY A 127 13.46 -3.11 11.04
CA GLY A 127 13.18 -3.70 9.73
C GLY A 127 11.90 -3.16 9.11
N VAL A 128 10.82 -3.11 9.89
CA VAL A 128 9.49 -2.66 9.43
C VAL A 128 9.45 -1.17 9.16
N LEU A 129 10.23 -0.36 9.87
CA LEU A 129 10.31 1.08 9.62
C LEU A 129 11.30 1.41 8.48
N LEU A 130 12.56 0.97 8.57
CA LEU A 130 13.59 1.49 7.68
C LEU A 130 13.48 0.95 6.26
N VAL A 131 13.22 -0.35 6.07
CA VAL A 131 13.25 -0.97 4.74
C VAL A 131 12.14 -0.40 3.83
N PRO A 132 10.87 -0.34 4.26
CA PRO A 132 9.80 0.22 3.42
C PRO A 132 9.95 1.72 3.21
N THR A 133 10.41 2.48 4.22
CA THR A 133 10.62 3.93 4.08
C THR A 133 11.68 4.26 3.04
N LEU A 134 12.82 3.57 3.07
CA LEU A 134 13.89 3.80 2.08
C LEU A 134 13.45 3.43 0.66
N LEU A 135 12.76 2.30 0.51
CA LEU A 135 12.17 1.93 -0.78
C LEU A 135 11.15 2.96 -1.27
N THR A 136 10.33 3.50 -0.36
CA THR A 136 9.33 4.54 -0.69
C THR A 136 10.01 5.84 -1.14
N PHE A 137 11.05 6.30 -0.42
CA PHE A 137 11.82 7.47 -0.84
C PHE A 137 12.46 7.27 -2.20
N PHE A 138 13.02 6.09 -2.44
CA PHE A 138 13.65 5.79 -3.71
C PHE A 138 12.61 5.74 -4.84
N TRP A 139 11.49 5.04 -4.64
CA TRP A 139 10.38 4.96 -5.60
C TRP A 139 9.82 6.35 -5.95
N LEU A 140 9.45 7.14 -4.93
CA LEU A 140 8.91 8.48 -5.13
C LEU A 140 9.93 9.42 -5.76
N THR A 141 11.21 9.27 -5.46
CA THR A 141 12.25 10.04 -6.15
C THR A 141 12.34 9.64 -7.62
N VAL A 142 12.41 8.34 -7.94
CA VAL A 142 12.58 7.88 -9.32
C VAL A 142 11.40 8.31 -10.18
N PHE A 143 10.17 7.99 -9.78
CA PHE A 143 8.98 8.34 -10.58
C PHE A 143 8.62 9.83 -10.45
N GLY A 144 8.63 10.38 -9.23
CA GLY A 144 8.23 11.75 -8.96
C GLY A 144 9.20 12.78 -9.52
N ASN A 145 10.51 12.61 -9.34
CA ASN A 145 11.48 13.53 -9.95
C ASN A 145 11.60 13.33 -11.47
N THR A 146 11.30 12.15 -12.01
CA THR A 146 11.16 11.99 -13.47
C THR A 146 10.00 12.82 -14.00
N ALA A 147 8.83 12.72 -13.37
CA ALA A 147 7.66 13.53 -13.71
C ALA A 147 7.95 15.04 -13.58
N LEU A 148 8.57 15.47 -12.47
CA LEU A 148 8.95 16.87 -12.28
C LEU A 148 9.98 17.34 -13.29
N TYR A 149 10.94 16.49 -13.68
CA TYR A 149 11.93 16.84 -14.69
C TYR A 149 11.26 17.06 -16.05
N MET A 150 10.36 16.17 -16.45
CA MET A 150 9.56 16.28 -17.67
C MET A 150 8.72 17.57 -17.70
N ASP A 151 8.04 17.88 -16.60
CA ASP A 151 7.20 19.09 -16.48
C ASP A 151 8.04 20.38 -16.50
N LEU A 152 9.11 20.43 -15.70
CA LEU A 152 9.89 21.66 -15.52
C LEU A 152 10.91 21.91 -16.63
N ARG A 153 11.40 20.88 -17.32
CA ARG A 153 12.51 21.01 -18.28
C ARG A 153 12.17 20.59 -19.71
N GLU A 154 11.26 19.65 -19.89
CA GLU A 154 10.89 19.15 -21.21
C GLU A 154 9.58 19.77 -21.71
N GLY A 155 8.87 20.52 -20.84
CA GLY A 155 7.64 21.22 -21.18
C GLY A 155 6.42 20.31 -21.32
N ILE A 156 6.49 19.09 -20.75
CA ILE A 156 5.38 18.14 -20.73
C ILE A 156 4.43 18.59 -19.62
N ASP A 157 3.26 19.13 -19.97
CA ASP A 157 2.28 19.66 -19.01
C ASP A 157 1.58 18.55 -18.19
N LEU A 158 2.32 17.96 -17.25
CA LEU A 158 1.81 16.98 -16.28
C LEU A 158 0.94 17.67 -15.22
N THR A 159 1.20 18.96 -14.97
CA THR A 159 0.43 19.78 -14.03
C THR A 159 -1.05 19.85 -14.41
N SER A 160 -1.40 20.06 -15.69
CA SER A 160 -2.81 20.07 -16.10
C SER A 160 -3.49 18.72 -15.88
N ILE A 161 -2.79 17.61 -16.08
CA ILE A 161 -3.31 16.26 -15.89
C ILE A 161 -3.61 15.98 -14.41
N VAL A 162 -2.68 16.30 -13.51
CA VAL A 162 -2.86 16.04 -12.07
C VAL A 162 -3.78 17.06 -11.38
N SER A 163 -4.00 18.23 -12.01
CA SER A 163 -4.94 19.24 -11.49
C SER A 163 -6.40 18.78 -11.58
N GLU A 164 -6.70 17.86 -12.50
CA GLU A 164 -8.01 17.25 -12.65
C GLU A 164 -8.06 15.90 -11.91
N THR A 165 -8.83 15.83 -10.81
CA THR A 165 -8.96 14.63 -9.96
C THR A 165 -9.31 13.36 -10.75
N THR A 166 -10.08 13.49 -11.83
CA THR A 166 -10.47 12.38 -12.70
C THR A 166 -9.34 11.82 -13.56
N ARG A 167 -8.28 12.60 -13.77
CA ARG A 167 -7.15 12.29 -14.66
C ARG A 167 -5.87 11.95 -13.91
N ILE A 168 -5.85 12.08 -12.57
CA ILE A 168 -4.74 11.61 -11.72
C ILE A 168 -4.29 10.17 -12.08
N PRO A 169 -5.17 9.19 -12.35
CA PRO A 169 -4.75 7.84 -12.75
C PRO A 169 -3.95 7.78 -14.06
N GLU A 170 -4.07 8.79 -14.94
CA GLU A 170 -3.36 8.87 -16.22
C GLU A 170 -1.90 9.31 -16.06
N ALA A 171 -1.55 10.00 -14.96
CA ALA A 171 -0.25 10.67 -14.81
C ALA A 171 0.95 9.72 -14.99
N LEU A 172 0.86 8.50 -14.45
CA LEU A 172 1.90 7.49 -14.65
C LEU A 172 2.08 7.12 -16.13
N TYR A 173 0.97 6.94 -16.86
CA TYR A 173 1.01 6.54 -18.26
C TYR A 173 1.54 7.65 -19.15
N VAL A 174 1.25 8.91 -18.83
CA VAL A 174 1.78 10.07 -19.56
C VAL A 174 3.30 10.15 -19.37
N VAL A 175 3.80 9.91 -18.16
CA VAL A 175 5.25 9.81 -17.93
C VAL A 175 5.85 8.70 -18.78
N LEU A 176 5.26 7.50 -18.76
CA LEU A 176 5.76 6.36 -19.53
C LEU A 176 5.66 6.56 -21.06
N GLU A 177 4.68 7.33 -21.53
CA GLU A 177 4.50 7.67 -22.95
C GLU A 177 5.69 8.46 -23.50
N HIS A 178 6.29 9.31 -22.66
CA HIS A 178 7.46 10.13 -23.00
C HIS A 178 8.79 9.40 -22.75
N MET A 179 8.76 8.10 -22.41
CA MET A 179 9.95 7.28 -22.25
C MET A 179 10.12 6.29 -23.42
N PRO A 180 11.34 5.78 -23.66
CA PRO A 180 11.56 4.69 -24.59
C PRO A 180 10.67 3.48 -24.25
N LEU A 181 10.30 2.68 -25.27
CA LEU A 181 9.49 1.47 -25.08
C LEU A 181 8.14 1.72 -24.38
N SER A 182 7.55 2.91 -24.54
CA SER A 182 6.31 3.36 -23.88
C SER A 182 5.17 2.33 -23.89
N THR A 183 4.94 1.66 -25.02
CA THR A 183 3.90 0.62 -25.12
C THR A 183 4.19 -0.57 -24.20
N VAL A 184 5.45 -1.02 -24.14
CA VAL A 184 5.86 -2.15 -23.30
C VAL A 184 5.80 -1.76 -21.83
N THR A 185 6.33 -0.59 -21.46
CA THR A 185 6.38 -0.14 -20.08
C THR A 185 4.98 0.17 -19.53
N SER A 186 4.08 0.73 -20.35
CA SER A 186 2.67 0.92 -19.99
C SER A 186 1.92 -0.39 -19.81
N LEU A 187 2.19 -1.38 -20.65
CA LEU A 187 1.61 -2.73 -20.48
C LEU A 187 2.12 -3.38 -19.19
N VAL A 188 3.43 -3.31 -18.93
CA VAL A 188 4.03 -3.81 -17.68
C VAL A 188 3.44 -3.10 -16.47
N ALA A 189 3.33 -1.77 -16.49
CA ALA A 189 2.71 -1.01 -15.41
C ALA A 189 1.26 -1.44 -15.16
N THR A 190 0.48 -1.65 -16.22
CA THR A 190 -0.91 -2.14 -16.12
C THR A 190 -0.96 -3.51 -15.47
N ILE A 191 -0.09 -4.45 -15.89
CA ILE A 191 0.01 -5.80 -15.31
C ILE A 191 0.39 -5.70 -13.83
N VAL A 192 1.38 -4.87 -13.49
CA VAL A 192 1.84 -4.65 -12.11
C VAL A 192 0.71 -4.10 -11.24
N ILE A 193 -0.04 -3.10 -11.71
CA ILE A 193 -1.16 -2.52 -10.96
C ILE A 193 -2.27 -3.56 -10.74
N ALA A 194 -2.68 -4.25 -11.80
CA ALA A 194 -3.75 -5.26 -11.73
C ALA A 194 -3.36 -6.42 -10.81
N SER A 195 -2.12 -6.90 -10.92
CA SER A 195 -1.63 -8.00 -10.10
C SER A 195 -1.42 -7.60 -8.64
N TYR A 196 -0.94 -6.38 -8.34
CA TYR A 196 -0.88 -5.87 -6.96
C TYR A 196 -2.27 -5.80 -6.34
N PHE A 197 -3.26 -5.34 -7.10
CA PHE A 197 -4.65 -5.33 -6.65
C PHE A 197 -5.13 -6.74 -6.31
N VAL A 198 -4.92 -7.72 -7.21
CA VAL A 198 -5.31 -9.12 -6.98
C VAL A 198 -4.62 -9.70 -5.74
N THR A 199 -3.29 -9.56 -5.61
CA THR A 199 -2.56 -10.07 -4.43
C THR A 199 -3.00 -9.39 -3.13
N SER A 200 -3.35 -8.10 -3.19
CA SER A 200 -3.77 -7.34 -2.02
C SER A 200 -5.17 -7.73 -1.56
N SER A 201 -6.12 -7.89 -2.49
CA SER A 201 -7.48 -8.35 -2.17
C SER A 201 -7.49 -9.79 -1.67
N ASP A 202 -6.66 -10.66 -2.26
CA ASP A 202 -6.53 -12.03 -1.78
C ASP A 202 -5.98 -12.10 -0.34
N SER A 203 -4.93 -11.32 -0.05
CA SER A 203 -4.37 -11.24 1.30
C SER A 203 -5.33 -10.58 2.29
N GLY A 204 -6.03 -9.52 1.86
CA GLY A 204 -7.01 -8.78 2.65
C GLY A 204 -8.19 -9.66 3.06
N SER A 205 -8.81 -10.33 2.08
CA SER A 205 -9.93 -11.24 2.31
C SER A 205 -9.56 -12.39 3.26
N LEU A 206 -8.35 -12.95 3.16
CA LEU A 206 -7.86 -13.95 4.11
C LEU A 206 -7.81 -13.43 5.55
N VAL A 207 -7.32 -12.19 5.76
CA VAL A 207 -7.24 -11.63 7.11
C VAL A 207 -8.62 -11.32 7.67
N ILE A 208 -9.54 -10.78 6.87
CA ILE A 208 -10.93 -10.58 7.30
C ILE A 208 -11.55 -11.93 7.68
N ASP A 209 -11.29 -12.96 6.88
CA ASP A 209 -11.79 -14.30 7.12
C ASP A 209 -11.27 -14.88 8.45
N ILE A 210 -9.98 -14.76 8.72
CA ILE A 210 -9.37 -15.17 10.01
C ILE A 210 -10.01 -14.43 11.18
N ILE A 211 -10.17 -13.10 11.09
CA ILE A 211 -10.76 -12.29 12.17
C ILE A 211 -12.22 -12.72 12.42
N THR A 212 -12.98 -12.95 11.36
CA THR A 212 -14.41 -13.29 11.44
C THR A 212 -14.67 -14.76 11.79
N ALA A 213 -13.69 -15.64 11.59
CA ALA A 213 -13.66 -17.02 12.06
C ALA A 213 -13.11 -17.17 13.50
N GLY A 214 -13.01 -16.08 14.27
CA GLY A 214 -12.54 -16.12 15.67
C GLY A 214 -11.04 -16.36 15.82
N GLY A 215 -10.25 -16.05 14.80
CA GLY A 215 -8.79 -16.23 14.78
C GLY A 215 -8.31 -17.57 14.20
N HIS A 216 -9.22 -18.39 13.67
CA HIS A 216 -8.87 -19.66 13.05
C HIS A 216 -7.99 -19.43 11.81
N GLN A 217 -6.85 -20.15 11.74
CA GLN A 217 -5.82 -19.91 10.71
C GLN A 217 -6.16 -20.48 9.34
N ASP A 218 -7.11 -21.43 9.27
CA ASP A 218 -7.59 -22.05 8.04
C ASP A 218 -9.12 -21.92 7.93
N PRO A 219 -9.63 -20.69 7.70
CA PRO A 219 -11.07 -20.44 7.68
C PRO A 219 -11.75 -21.03 6.42
N PRO A 220 -13.07 -21.28 6.47
CA PRO A 220 -13.78 -21.95 5.36
C PRO A 220 -13.71 -21.16 4.04
N LEU A 221 -13.40 -21.84 2.94
CA LEU A 221 -13.31 -21.22 1.60
C LEU A 221 -14.53 -20.38 1.22
N ALA A 222 -15.74 -20.79 1.61
CA ALA A 222 -16.96 -20.04 1.34
C ALA A 222 -16.97 -18.66 2.00
N GLN A 223 -16.40 -18.54 3.20
CA GLN A 223 -16.31 -17.28 3.95
C GLN A 223 -15.26 -16.37 3.31
N ARG A 224 -14.10 -16.91 2.91
CA ARG A 224 -13.10 -16.18 2.11
C ARG A 224 -13.66 -15.63 0.80
N LEU A 225 -14.41 -16.45 0.06
CA LEU A 225 -15.04 -16.03 -1.20
C LEU A 225 -16.08 -14.94 -0.98
N PHE A 226 -16.87 -15.06 0.08
CA PHE A 226 -17.82 -14.02 0.47
C PHE A 226 -17.09 -12.68 0.70
N TRP A 227 -15.99 -12.68 1.46
CA TRP A 227 -15.23 -11.46 1.74
C TRP A 227 -14.58 -10.85 0.49
N ALA A 228 -13.95 -11.68 -0.35
CA ALA A 228 -13.35 -11.21 -1.61
C ALA A 228 -14.38 -10.57 -2.56
N LEU A 229 -15.58 -11.17 -2.68
CA LEU A 229 -16.66 -10.62 -3.50
C LEU A 229 -17.24 -9.34 -2.90
N MET A 230 -17.38 -9.29 -1.56
CA MET A 230 -17.86 -8.09 -0.86
C MET A 230 -16.91 -6.91 -1.00
N GLU A 231 -15.59 -7.13 -0.92
CA GLU A 231 -14.58 -6.10 -1.18
C GLU A 231 -14.73 -5.53 -2.59
N GLY A 232 -14.81 -6.39 -3.61
CA GLY A 232 -15.02 -5.97 -5.00
C GLY A 232 -16.33 -5.21 -5.21
N ALA A 233 -17.42 -5.65 -4.56
CA ALA A 233 -18.71 -4.98 -4.60
C ALA A 233 -18.66 -3.57 -3.97
N VAL A 234 -18.02 -3.44 -2.79
CA VAL A 234 -17.84 -2.14 -2.13
C VAL A 234 -16.99 -1.21 -2.99
N ALA A 235 -15.89 -1.71 -3.56
CA ALA A 235 -15.05 -0.94 -4.47
C ALA A 235 -15.83 -0.43 -5.69
N ALA A 236 -16.64 -1.30 -6.32
CA ALA A 236 -17.48 -0.94 -7.46
C ALA A 236 -18.52 0.13 -7.09
N VAL A 237 -19.21 -0.02 -5.96
CA VAL A 237 -20.21 0.95 -5.47
C VAL A 237 -19.58 2.31 -5.17
N LEU A 238 -18.43 2.34 -4.49
CA LEU A 238 -17.75 3.59 -4.16
C LEU A 238 -17.24 4.30 -5.42
N LEU A 239 -16.66 3.55 -6.37
CA LEU A 239 -16.24 4.10 -7.65
C LEU A 239 -17.43 4.67 -8.44
N PHE A 240 -18.57 3.98 -8.45
CA PHE A 240 -19.80 4.45 -9.10
C PHE A 240 -20.38 5.70 -8.42
N ALA A 241 -20.42 5.72 -7.08
CA ALA A 241 -21.06 6.78 -6.33
C ALA A 241 -20.31 8.12 -6.40
N GLY A 242 -18.98 8.09 -6.46
CA GLY A 242 -18.21 9.34 -6.49
C GLY A 242 -16.71 9.19 -6.76
N GLY A 243 -16.27 8.07 -7.34
CA GLY A 243 -14.89 7.84 -7.72
C GLY A 243 -13.89 7.97 -6.57
N LEU A 244 -12.77 8.63 -6.83
CA LEU A 244 -11.72 8.87 -5.84
C LEU A 244 -12.23 9.61 -4.59
N SER A 245 -13.12 10.59 -4.76
CA SER A 245 -13.65 11.37 -3.64
C SER A 245 -14.50 10.51 -2.69
N ALA A 246 -15.33 9.62 -3.24
CA ALA A 246 -16.10 8.67 -2.43
C ALA A 246 -15.20 7.68 -1.70
N LEU A 247 -14.17 7.14 -2.38
CA LEU A 247 -13.16 6.26 -1.77
C LEU A 247 -12.43 6.95 -0.61
N GLN A 248 -11.97 8.19 -0.80
CA GLN A 248 -11.31 8.97 0.24
C GLN A 248 -12.22 9.22 1.45
N THR A 249 -13.49 9.57 1.20
CA THR A 249 -14.47 9.83 2.26
C THR A 249 -14.79 8.55 3.06
N ALA A 250 -14.94 7.42 2.38
CA ALA A 250 -15.16 6.12 3.03
C ALA A 250 -13.96 5.72 3.90
N ALA A 251 -12.73 5.90 3.40
CA ALA A 251 -11.51 5.63 4.16
C ALA A 251 -11.42 6.49 5.43
N ILE A 252 -11.68 7.79 5.33
CA ILE A 252 -11.66 8.71 6.49
C ILE A 252 -12.70 8.32 7.54
N THR A 253 -13.92 7.99 7.09
CA THR A 253 -15.03 7.65 7.99
C THR A 253 -14.78 6.35 8.74
N THR A 254 -14.21 5.34 8.07
CA THR A 254 -13.90 4.03 8.66
C THR A 254 -12.65 4.04 9.54
N ALA A 255 -11.70 4.93 9.28
CA ALA A 255 -10.48 5.06 10.08
C ALA A 255 -10.73 5.63 11.49
N LEU A 256 -11.74 6.48 11.66
CA LEU A 256 -12.05 7.09 12.95
C LEU A 256 -12.34 6.05 14.06
N PRO A 257 -13.28 5.09 13.89
CA PRO A 257 -13.47 4.04 14.88
C PRO A 257 -12.24 3.14 15.04
N MET A 258 -11.51 2.85 13.95
CA MET A 258 -10.27 2.06 14.05
C MET A 258 -9.18 2.77 14.84
N THR A 259 -9.12 4.10 14.83
CA THR A 259 -8.18 4.86 15.66
C THR A 259 -8.39 4.55 17.14
N ILE A 260 -9.64 4.47 17.60
CA ILE A 260 -9.98 4.13 18.98
C ILE A 260 -9.49 2.71 19.31
N VAL A 261 -9.73 1.75 18.40
CA VAL A 261 -9.25 0.36 18.56
C VAL A 261 -7.72 0.32 18.64
N LEU A 262 -7.00 1.03 17.77
CA LEU A 262 -5.54 1.07 17.79
C LEU A 262 -4.99 1.67 19.09
N ILE A 263 -5.65 2.67 19.67
CA ILE A 263 -5.27 3.20 20.99
C ILE A 263 -5.36 2.11 22.06
N PHE A 264 -6.43 1.32 22.07
CA PHE A 264 -6.55 0.17 22.99
C PHE A 264 -5.50 -0.91 22.73
N VAL A 265 -5.16 -1.18 21.46
CA VAL A 265 -4.08 -2.12 21.10
C VAL A 265 -2.73 -1.61 21.61
N CYS A 266 -2.41 -0.33 21.44
CA CYS A 266 -1.19 0.28 21.96
C CYS A 266 -1.12 0.18 23.50
N TRP A 267 -2.23 0.46 24.18
CA TRP A 267 -2.32 0.31 25.64
C TRP A 267 -2.13 -1.15 26.08
N GLY A 268 -2.79 -2.09 25.40
CA GLY A 268 -2.67 -3.52 25.64
C GLY A 268 -1.24 -4.04 25.42
N LEU A 269 -0.55 -3.56 24.38
CA LEU A 269 0.84 -3.88 24.09
C LEU A 269 1.76 -3.42 25.23
N VAL A 270 1.61 -2.16 25.69
CA VAL A 270 2.42 -1.64 26.82
C VAL A 270 2.17 -2.45 28.09
N ARG A 271 0.93 -2.86 28.35
CA ARG A 271 0.60 -3.72 29.50
C ARG A 271 1.23 -5.10 29.35
N ALA A 272 1.07 -5.76 28.20
CA ALA A 272 1.62 -7.08 27.94
C ALA A 272 3.14 -7.11 28.10
N LEU A 273 3.85 -6.11 27.56
CA LEU A 273 5.32 -5.98 27.68
C LEU A 273 5.79 -5.70 29.12
N ARG A 274 4.95 -5.09 29.97
CA ARG A 274 5.26 -4.87 31.39
C ARG A 274 5.02 -6.13 32.23
N ASP A 275 4.00 -6.90 31.88
CA ASP A 275 3.66 -8.15 32.55
C ASP A 275 4.60 -9.30 32.13
N GLU A 276 5.28 -9.16 30.99
CA GLU A 276 6.29 -10.11 30.50
C GLU A 276 7.51 -10.16 31.44
N LYS A 277 7.72 -11.32 32.07
CA LYS A 277 8.93 -11.58 32.86
C LYS A 277 10.10 -11.77 31.90
N PHE A 278 11.00 -10.79 31.83
CA PHE A 278 12.24 -10.91 31.07
C PHE A 278 13.10 -12.09 31.57
N ASP A 279 12.97 -13.26 30.92
CA ASP A 279 13.95 -14.33 31.08
C ASP A 279 15.09 -14.13 30.07
N TYR A 280 16.15 -13.47 30.53
CA TYR A 280 17.36 -13.23 29.74
C TYR A 280 18.10 -14.52 29.31
N ARG A 281 17.65 -15.71 29.75
CA ARG A 281 18.36 -16.98 29.52
C ARG A 281 17.78 -17.82 28.39
N HIS A 282 16.61 -17.49 27.86
CA HIS A 282 16.01 -18.19 26.73
C HIS A 282 15.94 -17.26 25.52
N HIS A 283 16.88 -17.43 24.58
CA HIS A 283 16.55 -17.19 23.18
C HIS A 283 15.82 -18.45 22.71
N PRO A 284 14.48 -18.48 22.65
CA PRO A 284 13.79 -19.61 22.06
C PRO A 284 14.32 -19.77 20.64
N ARG A 285 14.88 -20.94 20.33
CA ARG A 285 15.24 -21.25 18.96
C ARG A 285 13.92 -21.34 18.18
N PRO A 286 13.87 -20.99 16.88
CA PRO A 286 12.63 -21.06 16.10
C PRO A 286 11.88 -22.40 16.24
N ARG A 287 12.65 -23.47 16.47
CA ARG A 287 12.17 -24.84 16.70
C ARG A 287 11.40 -25.06 18.00
N ASP A 288 11.64 -24.24 19.02
CA ASP A 288 10.97 -24.32 20.33
C ASP A 288 9.57 -23.69 20.27
N LEU A 289 9.33 -22.78 19.31
CA LEU A 289 8.04 -22.10 19.13
C LEU A 289 6.99 -22.98 18.46
N ASP A 290 7.39 -23.91 17.59
CA ASP A 290 6.47 -24.82 16.88
C ASP A 290 5.98 -25.99 17.76
N ALA A 291 6.64 -26.22 18.91
CA ALA A 291 6.28 -27.28 19.85
C ALA A 291 5.09 -26.91 20.75
N ASP A 292 4.97 -25.63 21.11
CA ASP A 292 3.88 -25.12 21.95
C ASP A 292 2.54 -25.01 21.20
N GLU A 293 2.55 -25.03 19.86
CA GLU A 293 1.35 -24.98 19.01
C GLU A 293 0.66 -26.35 18.84
N LYS A 294 1.28 -27.43 19.31
CA LYS A 294 0.74 -28.81 19.28
C LYS A 294 0.17 -29.29 20.61
N GLN A 295 0.06 -28.41 21.61
CA GLN A 295 -0.67 -28.63 22.86
C GLN A 295 -1.92 -27.76 22.90
#